data_AF-A0A0S7EUU1-F1
#
_entry.id   AF-A0A0S7EUU1-F1
#
_cell.length_a   1.000
_cell.length_b   1.000
_cell.length_c   1.000
_cell.angle_alpha   90.00
_cell.angle_beta   90.00
_cell.angle_gamma   90.00
#
_symmetry.space_group_name_H-M   'P 1'
#
loop_
_entity.id
_entity.type
_entity.pdbx_description
1 polymer ?
#
loop_
_entity_poly.entity_id
_entity_poly.type
_entity_poly.pdbx_seq_one_letter_code
_entity_poly.pdbx_strand_id
1 'polypeptide(L)'
;VNYDWSDRNTNMTVKKENYSGLMRELEQREKKVNDIQAMGDKLVRDGHPGKKTVEAFTAALQTQWSWILQLCCCVEAHLKENMAYYQFFADVKEAQDKMKKMQESMKKKYSCDRSTTATRLEDLLQDAVEEKEQLNEFKTLLNGLNKRSRSVIQLKPRNPTTPIKGKTPIQAVCDFKQQEITVHKGEECALLNNSQPFKWKVLNRSGNEAVVPSVCFLVPPVNKEAVDSVSSLDSNLQQMTSMWQMLHINLKSLLSWQYLTRDFTQIRSWNIAMLKTMKPEEYRLVMRNLEAHYQDFMRDSQDSQLFRPDDRMQVEDDYNKVSQHFDNLLRSMEKGEFQVVRPKGEWCKARHG
;
A
#
# COMPACT_ATOMS: atom_id res chain seq x y z
N VAL A 1 1.45 -3.65 -37.14
CA VAL A 1 2.85 -3.95 -36.74
C VAL A 1 3.64 -2.69 -36.39
N ASN A 2 3.52 -1.60 -37.16
CA ASN A 2 4.12 -0.28 -36.86
C ASN A 2 3.42 0.48 -35.72
N TYR A 3 2.94 -0.22 -34.70
CA TYR A 3 2.41 0.43 -33.51
C TYR A 3 3.56 1.01 -32.70
N ASP A 4 3.33 2.18 -32.11
CA ASP A 4 4.20 2.67 -31.04
C ASP A 4 3.98 1.83 -29.78
N TRP A 5 4.93 0.99 -29.42
CA TRP A 5 4.90 0.14 -28.21
C TRP A 5 5.57 0.80 -26.99
N SER A 6 5.96 2.07 -27.08
CA SER A 6 6.50 2.83 -25.95
C SER A 6 5.40 3.26 -24.96
N ASP A 7 5.83 3.94 -23.89
CA ASP A 7 5.00 4.52 -22.85
C ASP A 7 4.08 5.65 -23.33
N ARG A 8 4.32 6.20 -24.54
CA ARG A 8 3.50 7.27 -25.12
C ARG A 8 2.13 6.80 -25.62
N ASN A 9 1.97 5.49 -25.85
CA ASN A 9 0.75 4.93 -26.39
C ASN A 9 0.08 4.03 -25.36
N THR A 10 -0.89 4.61 -24.64
CA THR A 10 -1.58 3.97 -23.51
C THR A 10 -2.79 3.13 -23.92
N ASN A 11 -3.31 3.31 -25.14
CA ASN A 11 -4.57 2.68 -25.55
C ASN A 11 -4.38 1.23 -26.00
N MET A 12 -4.16 0.33 -25.03
CA MET A 12 -3.99 -1.11 -25.30
C MET A 12 -5.29 -1.77 -25.73
N THR A 13 -6.46 -1.25 -25.32
CA THR A 13 -7.77 -1.78 -25.69
C THR A 13 -7.98 -1.72 -27.19
N VAL A 14 -7.78 -0.55 -27.81
CA VAL A 14 -7.93 -0.39 -29.27
C VAL A 14 -6.93 -1.25 -30.02
N LYS A 15 -5.67 -1.37 -29.55
CA LYS A 15 -4.69 -2.27 -30.17
C LYS A 15 -5.11 -3.73 -30.11
N LYS A 16 -5.68 -4.17 -28.98
CA LYS A 16 -6.17 -5.53 -28.78
C LYS A 16 -7.37 -5.84 -29.69
N GLU A 17 -8.29 -4.90 -29.83
CA GLU A 17 -9.43 -5.02 -30.75
C GLU A 17 -8.97 -5.10 -32.21
N ASN A 18 -8.09 -4.18 -32.63
CA ASN A 18 -7.51 -4.19 -33.97
C ASN A 18 -6.75 -5.49 -34.26
N TYR A 19 -5.98 -6.00 -33.28
CA TYR A 19 -5.28 -7.27 -33.41
C TYR A 19 -6.25 -8.45 -33.52
N SER A 20 -7.34 -8.45 -32.75
CA SER A 20 -8.38 -9.49 -32.83
C SER A 20 -9.07 -9.50 -34.20
N GLY A 21 -9.31 -8.32 -34.79
CA GLY A 21 -9.80 -8.20 -36.17
C GLY A 21 -8.80 -8.77 -37.18
N LEU A 22 -7.53 -8.40 -37.07
CA LEU A 22 -6.46 -8.91 -37.93
C LEU A 22 -6.33 -10.44 -37.85
N MET A 23 -6.46 -11.04 -36.66
CA MET A 23 -6.39 -12.50 -36.52
C MET A 23 -7.50 -13.21 -37.28
N ARG A 24 -8.73 -12.70 -37.25
CA ARG A 24 -9.86 -13.23 -38.04
C ARG A 24 -9.60 -13.13 -39.55
N GLU A 25 -8.98 -12.04 -39.99
CA GLU A 25 -8.58 -11.90 -41.40
C GLU A 25 -7.48 -12.89 -41.78
N LEU A 26 -6.49 -13.10 -40.91
CA LEU A 26 -5.41 -14.05 -41.14
C LEU A 26 -5.91 -15.49 -41.24
N GLU A 27 -6.87 -15.90 -40.41
CA GLU A 27 -7.53 -17.22 -40.52
C GLU A 27 -8.17 -17.45 -41.90
N GLN A 28 -8.76 -16.40 -42.50
CA GLN A 28 -9.32 -16.49 -43.85
C GLN A 28 -8.22 -16.51 -44.93
N ARG A 29 -7.13 -15.77 -44.71
CA ARG A 29 -5.99 -15.71 -45.64
C ARG A 29 -5.19 -17.01 -45.64
N GLU A 30 -5.08 -17.68 -44.50
CA GLU A 30 -4.39 -18.97 -44.37
C GLU A 30 -4.95 -20.01 -45.35
N LYS A 31 -6.28 -20.09 -45.46
CA LYS A 31 -6.95 -20.98 -46.43
C LYS A 31 -6.48 -20.72 -47.86
N LYS A 32 -6.47 -19.43 -48.26
CA LYS A 32 -6.02 -19.03 -49.61
C LYS A 32 -4.54 -19.31 -49.84
N VAL A 33 -3.69 -19.08 -48.83
CA VAL A 33 -2.26 -19.39 -48.91
C VAL A 33 -2.06 -20.89 -49.12
N ASN A 34 -2.76 -21.73 -48.36
CA ASN A 34 -2.70 -23.18 -48.48
C ASN A 34 -3.18 -23.66 -49.86
N ASP A 35 -4.26 -23.09 -50.38
CA ASP A 35 -4.76 -23.41 -51.73
C ASP A 35 -3.73 -23.07 -52.83
N ILE A 36 -3.08 -21.90 -52.72
CA ILE A 36 -2.04 -21.47 -53.66
C ILE A 36 -0.82 -22.38 -53.59
N GLN A 37 -0.40 -22.79 -52.38
CA GLN A 37 0.71 -23.74 -52.23
C GLN A 37 0.37 -25.11 -52.82
N ALA A 38 -0.81 -25.65 -52.53
CA ALA A 38 -1.24 -26.92 -53.09
C ALA A 38 -1.28 -26.91 -54.63
N MET A 39 -1.75 -25.80 -55.22
CA MET A 39 -1.75 -25.61 -56.67
C MET A 39 -0.33 -25.49 -57.22
N GLY A 40 0.55 -24.74 -56.55
CA GLY A 40 1.96 -24.61 -56.93
C GLY A 40 2.68 -25.97 -56.92
N ASP A 41 2.52 -26.73 -55.85
CA ASP A 41 3.10 -28.07 -55.72
C ASP A 41 2.58 -29.02 -56.80
N LYS A 42 1.30 -28.90 -57.18
CA LYS A 42 0.73 -29.68 -58.28
C LYS A 42 1.40 -29.33 -59.61
N LEU A 43 1.52 -28.05 -59.95
CA LEU A 43 2.18 -27.62 -61.20
C LEU A 43 3.64 -28.07 -61.28
N VAL A 44 4.35 -28.05 -60.15
CA VAL A 44 5.74 -28.55 -60.07
C VAL A 44 5.79 -30.06 -60.31
N ARG A 45 4.92 -30.83 -59.67
CA ARG A 45 4.81 -32.30 -59.87
C ARG A 45 4.44 -32.66 -61.30
N ASP A 46 3.55 -31.89 -61.93
CA ASP A 46 3.08 -32.12 -63.30
C ASP A 46 4.11 -31.72 -64.37
N GLY A 47 5.31 -31.25 -63.98
CA GLY A 47 6.39 -30.94 -64.91
C GLY A 47 6.20 -29.62 -65.67
N HIS A 48 5.48 -28.66 -65.09
CA HIS A 48 5.18 -27.38 -65.74
C HIS A 48 6.45 -26.66 -66.26
N PRO A 49 6.47 -26.10 -67.48
CA PRO A 49 7.67 -25.49 -68.08
C PRO A 49 8.23 -24.32 -67.24
N GLY A 50 7.36 -23.63 -66.49
CA GLY A 50 7.72 -22.55 -65.56
C GLY A 50 8.06 -23.00 -64.12
N LYS A 51 8.35 -24.28 -63.86
CA LYS A 51 8.48 -24.83 -62.49
C LYS A 51 9.40 -24.02 -61.56
N LYS A 52 10.56 -23.56 -62.05
CA LYS A 52 11.51 -22.77 -61.24
C LYS A 52 10.90 -21.48 -60.72
N THR A 53 10.08 -20.84 -61.56
CA THR A 53 9.36 -19.62 -61.19
C THR A 53 8.27 -19.92 -60.17
N VAL A 54 7.50 -20.99 -60.38
CA VAL A 54 6.47 -21.44 -59.43
C VAL A 54 7.09 -21.72 -58.06
N GLU A 55 8.16 -22.52 -58.00
CA GLU A 55 8.89 -22.83 -56.76
C GLU A 55 9.42 -21.57 -56.05
N ALA A 56 9.96 -20.61 -56.80
CA ALA A 56 10.46 -19.36 -56.23
C ALA A 56 9.32 -18.53 -55.59
N PHE A 57 8.18 -18.39 -56.28
CA PHE A 57 7.04 -17.64 -55.75
C PHE A 57 6.36 -18.36 -54.57
N THR A 58 6.20 -19.68 -54.61
CA THR A 58 5.62 -20.44 -53.49
C THR A 58 6.54 -20.42 -52.28
N ALA A 59 7.86 -20.51 -52.45
CA ALA A 59 8.83 -20.36 -51.36
C ALA A 59 8.82 -18.93 -50.76
N ALA A 60 8.72 -17.90 -51.61
CA ALA A 60 8.60 -16.52 -51.16
C ALA A 60 7.29 -16.30 -50.37
N LEU A 61 6.17 -16.84 -50.84
CA LEU A 61 4.88 -16.78 -50.15
C LEU A 61 4.96 -17.45 -48.78
N GLN A 62 5.53 -18.66 -48.69
CA GLN A 62 5.71 -19.38 -47.43
C GLN A 62 6.58 -18.58 -46.45
N THR A 63 7.64 -17.94 -46.95
CA THR A 63 8.54 -17.11 -46.14
C THR A 63 7.80 -15.90 -45.57
N GLN A 64 7.03 -15.18 -46.41
CA GLN A 64 6.25 -14.02 -45.95
C GLN A 64 5.13 -14.43 -44.99
N TRP A 65 4.45 -15.54 -45.26
CA TRP A 65 3.41 -16.07 -44.36
C TRP A 65 3.97 -16.42 -42.99
N SER A 66 5.08 -17.16 -42.94
CA SER A 66 5.77 -17.50 -41.70
C SER A 66 6.20 -16.25 -40.94
N TRP A 67 6.69 -15.22 -41.65
CA TRP A 67 7.06 -13.94 -41.04
C TRP A 67 5.86 -13.20 -40.42
N ILE A 68 4.70 -13.21 -41.08
CA ILE A 68 3.47 -12.63 -40.52
C ILE A 68 3.10 -13.30 -39.19
N LEU A 69 3.22 -14.62 -39.10
CA LEU A 69 2.94 -15.36 -37.86
C LEU A 69 3.92 -14.99 -36.73
N GLN A 70 5.21 -14.80 -37.04
CA GLN A 70 6.19 -14.29 -36.07
C GLN A 70 5.84 -12.88 -35.58
N LEU A 71 5.35 -12.01 -36.47
CA LEU A 71 4.87 -10.68 -36.09
C LEU A 71 3.63 -10.76 -35.18
N CYS A 72 2.73 -11.72 -35.39
CA CYS A 72 1.61 -11.98 -34.48
C CYS A 72 2.11 -12.34 -33.07
N CYS A 73 3.08 -13.26 -32.96
CA CYS A 73 3.71 -13.59 -31.67
C CYS A 73 4.30 -12.35 -30.98
N CYS A 74 4.93 -11.45 -31.74
CA CYS A 74 5.44 -10.20 -31.18
C CYS A 74 4.31 -9.32 -30.63
N VAL A 75 3.24 -9.14 -31.42
CA VAL A 75 2.10 -8.29 -31.03
C VAL A 75 1.43 -8.84 -29.77
N GLU A 76 1.28 -10.15 -29.64
CA GLU A 76 0.74 -10.80 -28.43
C GLU A 76 1.60 -10.55 -27.20
N ALA A 77 2.92 -10.70 -27.34
CA ALA A 77 3.85 -10.42 -26.25
C ALA A 77 3.77 -8.96 -25.81
N HIS A 78 3.79 -8.01 -26.75
CA HIS A 78 3.66 -6.59 -26.42
C HIS A 78 2.31 -6.24 -25.81
N LEU A 79 1.20 -6.78 -26.32
CA LEU A 79 -0.12 -6.55 -25.73
C LEU A 79 -0.15 -7.03 -24.27
N LYS A 80 0.31 -8.26 -24.02
CA LYS A 80 0.35 -8.84 -22.68
C LYS A 80 1.19 -7.99 -21.71
N GLU A 81 2.43 -7.71 -22.08
CA GLU A 81 3.38 -7.05 -21.18
C GLU A 81 3.08 -5.55 -21.02
N ASN A 82 2.63 -4.84 -22.07
CA ASN A 82 2.21 -3.44 -21.94
C ASN A 82 0.92 -3.30 -21.11
N MET A 83 -0.04 -4.23 -21.23
CA MET A 83 -1.23 -4.22 -20.35
C MET A 83 -0.81 -4.41 -18.88
N ALA A 84 0.09 -5.35 -18.60
CA ALA A 84 0.61 -5.56 -17.25
C ALA A 84 1.35 -4.32 -16.70
N TYR A 85 2.15 -3.65 -17.55
CA TYR A 85 2.81 -2.38 -17.21
C TYR A 85 1.81 -1.30 -16.80
N TYR A 86 0.81 -1.01 -17.65
CA TYR A 86 -0.14 0.06 -17.36
C TYR A 86 -1.04 -0.26 -16.17
N GLN A 87 -1.46 -1.52 -16.03
CA GLN A 87 -2.24 -1.95 -14.86
C GLN A 87 -1.42 -1.78 -13.57
N PHE A 88 -0.15 -2.15 -13.58
CA PHE A 88 0.72 -1.97 -12.40
C PHE A 88 0.81 -0.51 -11.96
N PHE A 89 1.08 0.42 -12.89
CA PHE A 89 1.17 1.84 -12.53
C PHE A 89 -0.18 2.45 -12.14
N ALA A 90 -1.29 1.95 -12.69
CA ALA A 90 -2.62 2.32 -12.25
C ALA A 90 -2.88 1.88 -10.80
N ASP A 91 -2.54 0.64 -10.46
CA ASP A 91 -2.71 0.10 -9.10
C ASP A 91 -1.81 0.83 -8.08
N VAL A 92 -0.57 1.17 -8.45
CA VAL A 92 0.34 1.98 -7.63
C VAL A 92 -0.27 3.35 -7.35
N LYS A 93 -0.81 4.02 -8.38
CA LYS A 93 -1.47 5.32 -8.23
C LYS A 93 -2.71 5.24 -7.35
N GLU A 94 -3.54 4.21 -7.53
CA GLU A 94 -4.71 3.99 -6.68
C GLU A 94 -4.32 3.77 -5.22
N ALA A 95 -3.29 2.96 -4.96
CA ALA A 95 -2.76 2.75 -3.62
C ALA A 95 -2.26 4.07 -3.01
N GLN A 96 -1.50 4.86 -3.77
CA GLN A 96 -1.00 6.17 -3.35
C GLN A 96 -2.14 7.12 -2.97
N ASP A 97 -3.18 7.21 -3.81
CA ASP A 97 -4.33 8.09 -3.59
C ASP A 97 -5.14 7.66 -2.36
N LYS A 98 -5.34 6.35 -2.16
CA LYS A 98 -6.02 5.83 -0.98
C LYS A 98 -5.23 6.10 0.30
N MET A 99 -3.92 5.84 0.30
CA MET A 99 -3.04 6.13 1.43
C MET A 99 -3.06 7.61 1.81
N LYS A 100 -3.00 8.50 0.82
CA LYS A 100 -3.10 9.95 1.04
C LYS A 100 -4.42 10.34 1.72
N LYS A 101 -5.56 9.84 1.22
CA LYS A 101 -6.87 10.10 1.82
C LYS A 101 -6.96 9.60 3.26
N MET A 102 -6.47 8.39 3.52
CA MET A 102 -6.44 7.82 4.87
C MET A 102 -5.56 8.65 5.81
N GLN A 103 -4.40 9.10 5.34
CA GLN A 103 -3.51 9.97 6.11
C GLN A 103 -4.18 11.30 6.50
N GLU A 104 -4.86 11.95 5.56
CA GLU A 104 -5.60 13.19 5.80
C GLU A 104 -6.79 12.96 6.77
N SER A 105 -7.51 11.86 6.59
CA SER A 105 -8.62 11.45 7.46
C SER A 105 -8.16 11.25 8.90
N MET A 106 -7.10 10.45 9.12
CA MET A 106 -6.55 10.20 10.45
C MET A 106 -6.13 11.49 11.16
N LYS A 107 -5.40 12.38 10.46
CA LYS A 107 -4.98 13.67 11.04
C LYS A 107 -6.16 14.52 11.49
N LYS A 108 -7.24 14.55 10.70
CA LYS A 108 -8.44 15.34 11.02
C LYS A 108 -9.27 14.70 12.12
N LYS A 109 -9.47 13.38 12.06
CA LYS A 109 -10.36 12.63 12.95
C LYS A 109 -9.82 12.53 14.39
N TYR A 110 -8.50 12.42 14.54
CA TYR A 110 -7.84 12.17 15.84
C TYR A 110 -7.13 13.40 16.40
N SER A 111 -7.39 14.59 15.85
CA SER A 111 -6.94 15.86 16.43
C SER A 111 -7.80 16.21 17.65
N CYS A 112 -7.44 15.66 18.81
CA CYS A 112 -8.15 15.87 20.08
C CYS A 112 -7.32 16.71 21.05
N ASP A 113 -8.01 17.32 22.01
CA ASP A 113 -7.43 18.11 23.09
C ASP A 113 -8.08 17.76 24.44
N ARG A 114 -7.66 18.48 25.50
CA ARG A 114 -8.17 18.30 26.87
C ARG A 114 -9.66 18.65 27.02
N SER A 115 -10.32 19.25 26.03
CA SER A 115 -11.77 19.50 26.08
C SER A 115 -12.60 18.32 25.56
N THR A 116 -11.95 17.36 24.89
CA THR A 116 -12.63 16.20 24.30
C THR A 116 -13.13 15.25 25.39
N THR A 117 -14.41 14.87 25.36
CA THR A 117 -15.04 14.04 26.40
C THR A 117 -14.54 12.60 26.40
N ALA A 118 -14.64 11.92 27.56
CA ALA A 118 -14.24 10.52 27.70
C ALA A 118 -14.97 9.59 26.71
N THR A 119 -16.29 9.69 26.61
CA THR A 119 -17.09 8.87 25.67
C THR A 119 -16.65 9.06 24.22
N ARG A 120 -16.34 10.32 23.82
CA ARG A 120 -15.85 10.57 22.46
C ARG A 120 -14.47 9.95 22.22
N LEU A 121 -13.60 9.96 23.22
CA LEU A 121 -12.27 9.35 23.15
C LEU A 121 -12.35 7.82 23.11
N GLU A 122 -13.28 7.20 23.85
CA GLU A 122 -13.58 5.76 23.78
C GLU A 122 -13.97 5.35 22.36
N ASP A 123 -14.94 6.07 21.76
CA ASP A 123 -15.37 5.82 20.37
C ASP A 123 -14.20 5.97 19.38
N LEU A 124 -13.39 7.02 19.52
CA LEU A 124 -12.24 7.26 18.65
C LEU A 124 -11.16 6.19 18.79
N LEU A 125 -10.93 5.66 20.00
CA LEU A 125 -9.98 4.57 20.23
C LEU A 125 -10.47 3.27 19.58
N GLN A 126 -11.77 2.99 19.65
CA GLN A 126 -12.35 1.84 18.96
C GLN A 126 -12.18 1.97 17.44
N ASP A 127 -12.51 3.14 16.88
CA ASP A 127 -12.30 3.43 15.46
C ASP A 127 -10.81 3.30 15.05
N ALA A 128 -9.89 3.70 15.93
CA ALA A 128 -8.46 3.62 15.65
C ALA A 128 -7.97 2.17 15.54
N VAL A 129 -8.61 1.20 16.19
CA VAL A 129 -8.30 -0.23 16.00
C VAL A 129 -8.64 -0.67 14.58
N GLU A 130 -9.76 -0.22 14.03
CA GLU A 130 -10.14 -0.54 12.64
C GLU A 130 -9.16 0.08 11.63
N GLU A 131 -8.73 1.32 11.85
CA GLU A 131 -7.71 1.96 11.01
C GLU A 131 -6.38 1.19 11.02
N LYS A 132 -6.01 0.58 12.15
CA LYS A 132 -4.82 -0.27 12.24
C LYS A 132 -4.92 -1.49 11.33
N GLU A 133 -6.09 -2.12 11.27
CA GLU A 133 -6.31 -3.26 10.37
C GLU A 133 -6.25 -2.85 8.90
N GLN A 134 -6.79 -1.68 8.54
CA GLN A 134 -6.62 -1.14 7.20
C GLN A 134 -5.14 -0.91 6.83
N LEU A 135 -4.31 -0.41 7.77
CA LEU A 135 -2.85 -0.31 7.56
C LEU A 135 -2.20 -1.69 7.32
N ASN A 136 -2.66 -2.74 7.99
CA ASN A 136 -2.19 -4.12 7.77
C ASN A 136 -2.61 -4.65 6.39
N GLU A 137 -3.82 -4.32 5.93
CA GLU A 137 -4.29 -4.64 4.58
C GLU A 137 -3.44 -3.94 3.51
N PHE A 138 -3.11 -2.66 3.71
CA PHE A 138 -2.17 -1.95 2.82
C PHE A 138 -0.81 -2.64 2.74
N LYS A 139 -0.27 -3.12 3.87
CA LYS A 139 0.99 -3.89 3.86
C LYS A 139 0.89 -5.13 2.96
N THR A 140 -0.24 -5.82 2.99
CA THR A 140 -0.50 -6.99 2.13
C THR A 140 -0.60 -6.59 0.65
N LEU A 141 -1.30 -5.50 0.35
CA LEU A 141 -1.38 -4.93 -1.00
C LEU A 141 0.02 -4.55 -1.54
N LEU A 142 0.83 -3.85 -0.74
CA LEU A 142 2.17 -3.43 -1.12
C LEU A 142 3.10 -4.62 -1.36
N ASN A 143 2.98 -5.70 -0.59
CA ASN A 143 3.70 -6.95 -0.87
C ASN A 143 3.35 -7.53 -2.25
N GLY A 144 2.08 -7.47 -2.65
CA GLY A 144 1.63 -7.87 -3.99
C GLY A 144 2.22 -7.00 -5.09
N LEU A 145 2.21 -5.67 -4.90
CA LEU A 145 2.82 -4.71 -5.82
C LEU A 145 4.35 -4.90 -5.92
N ASN A 146 5.04 -5.13 -4.80
CA ASN A 146 6.47 -5.38 -4.77
C ASN A 146 6.85 -6.62 -5.59
N LYS A 147 6.10 -7.72 -5.46
CA LYS A 147 6.30 -8.91 -6.30
C LYS A 147 6.13 -8.60 -7.79
N ARG A 148 5.07 -7.88 -8.16
CA ARG A 148 4.78 -7.51 -9.55
C ARG A 148 5.81 -6.53 -10.13
N SER A 149 6.33 -5.59 -9.33
CA SER A 149 7.31 -4.58 -9.79
C SER A 149 8.56 -5.21 -10.43
N ARG A 150 8.95 -6.40 -9.97
CA ARG A 150 10.13 -7.14 -10.45
C ARG A 150 9.94 -7.78 -11.81
N SER A 151 8.70 -7.95 -12.27
CA SER A 151 8.36 -8.50 -13.58
C SER A 151 7.90 -7.44 -14.58
N VAL A 152 7.77 -6.17 -14.18
CA VAL A 152 7.34 -5.09 -15.08
C VAL A 152 8.46 -4.78 -16.09
N ILE A 153 8.13 -4.89 -17.38
CA ILE A 153 9.04 -4.54 -18.48
C ILE A 153 9.30 -3.03 -18.57
N GLN A 154 10.24 -2.63 -19.42
CA GLN A 154 10.59 -1.22 -19.62
C GLN A 154 10.03 -0.70 -20.96
N LEU A 155 9.18 0.33 -20.91
CA LEU A 155 8.62 0.94 -22.12
C LEU A 155 9.37 2.19 -22.59
N LYS A 156 9.92 2.98 -21.67
CA LYS A 156 10.63 4.25 -21.97
C LYS A 156 11.78 4.10 -22.96
N PRO A 157 12.66 3.08 -22.89
CA PRO A 157 13.75 2.92 -23.85
C PRO A 157 13.29 2.63 -25.29
N ARG A 158 12.01 2.29 -25.49
CA ARG A 158 11.45 2.10 -26.83
C ARG A 158 11.19 3.42 -27.56
N ASN A 159 11.02 4.51 -26.82
CA ASN A 159 10.84 5.83 -27.38
C ASN A 159 12.19 6.36 -27.90
N PRO A 160 12.30 6.75 -29.19
CA PRO A 160 13.55 7.27 -29.77
C PRO A 160 14.08 8.54 -29.08
N THR A 161 13.22 9.29 -28.38
CA THR A 161 13.65 10.48 -27.61
C THR A 161 14.29 10.12 -26.27
N THR A 162 14.23 8.85 -25.86
CA THR A 162 14.88 8.35 -24.65
C THR A 162 16.23 7.75 -25.02
N PRO A 163 17.34 8.45 -24.79
CA PRO A 163 18.65 7.93 -25.13
C PRO A 163 18.98 6.69 -24.28
N ILE A 164 19.47 5.65 -24.93
CA ILE A 164 20.02 4.47 -24.26
C ILE A 164 21.46 4.75 -23.83
N LYS A 165 21.85 4.22 -22.66
CA LYS A 165 23.22 4.32 -22.14
C LYS A 165 23.94 2.99 -22.35
N GLY A 166 24.91 2.97 -23.27
CA GLY A 166 25.68 1.75 -23.55
C GLY A 166 24.83 0.63 -24.15
N LYS A 167 25.15 -0.61 -23.77
CA LYS A 167 24.46 -1.83 -24.24
C LYS A 167 23.26 -2.13 -23.33
N THR A 168 22.05 -1.79 -23.78
CA THR A 168 20.82 -2.06 -23.02
C THR A 168 20.35 -3.50 -23.28
N PRO A 169 20.06 -4.33 -22.26
CA PRO A 169 19.55 -5.68 -22.47
C PRO A 169 18.16 -5.64 -23.13
N ILE A 170 17.92 -6.54 -24.07
CA ILE A 170 16.65 -6.76 -24.75
C ILE A 170 16.42 -8.26 -24.92
N GLN A 171 15.17 -8.69 -25.04
CA GLN A 171 14.80 -10.10 -25.19
C GLN A 171 13.97 -10.31 -26.44
N ALA A 172 14.33 -11.28 -27.28
CA ALA A 172 13.54 -11.63 -28.45
C ALA A 172 12.22 -12.32 -28.07
N VAL A 173 11.13 -11.96 -28.75
CA VAL A 173 9.79 -12.53 -28.56
C VAL A 173 9.32 -13.39 -29.73
N CYS A 174 10.10 -13.44 -30.81
CA CYS A 174 9.86 -14.26 -31.98
C CYS A 174 11.18 -14.77 -32.55
N ASP A 175 11.11 -15.70 -33.49
CA ASP A 175 12.26 -16.09 -34.29
C ASP A 175 12.45 -15.09 -35.43
N PHE A 176 13.69 -14.66 -35.65
CA PHE A 176 14.06 -13.75 -36.73
C PHE A 176 15.35 -14.22 -37.39
N LYS A 177 15.36 -14.23 -38.73
CA LYS A 177 16.53 -14.58 -39.52
C LYS A 177 16.70 -13.62 -40.69
N GLN A 178 17.90 -13.07 -40.78
CA GLN A 178 18.40 -12.30 -41.92
C GLN A 178 19.84 -12.76 -42.20
N GLN A 179 20.38 -12.47 -43.39
CA GLN A 179 21.71 -12.96 -43.80
C GLN A 179 22.81 -12.72 -42.75
N GLU A 180 22.76 -11.61 -42.03
CA GLU A 180 23.77 -11.19 -41.04
C GLU A 180 23.49 -11.71 -39.61
N ILE A 181 22.23 -12.06 -39.29
CA ILE A 181 21.83 -12.36 -37.92
C ILE A 181 20.70 -13.39 -37.85
N THR A 182 20.81 -14.31 -36.89
CA THR A 182 19.69 -15.17 -36.45
C THR A 182 19.46 -14.90 -34.97
N VAL A 183 18.19 -14.76 -34.60
CA VAL A 183 17.76 -14.55 -33.22
C VAL A 183 16.58 -15.49 -32.96
N HIS A 184 16.64 -16.23 -31.86
CA HIS A 184 15.57 -17.14 -31.48
C HIS A 184 14.69 -16.52 -30.39
N LYS A 185 13.43 -16.93 -30.33
CA LYS A 185 12.51 -16.53 -29.27
C LYS A 185 13.10 -16.84 -27.89
N GLY A 186 13.06 -15.85 -27.00
CA GLY A 186 13.60 -15.93 -25.64
C GLY A 186 15.08 -15.56 -25.53
N GLU A 187 15.80 -15.43 -26.65
CA GLU A 187 17.22 -15.06 -26.63
C GLU A 187 17.42 -13.62 -26.14
N GLU A 188 18.36 -13.43 -25.22
CA GLU A 188 18.78 -12.10 -24.80
C GLU A 188 19.80 -11.52 -25.78
N CYS A 189 19.56 -10.28 -26.19
CA CYS A 189 20.42 -9.50 -27.06
C CYS A 189 20.76 -8.16 -26.37
N ALA A 190 21.64 -7.38 -26.98
CA ALA A 190 21.92 -6.01 -26.57
C ALA A 190 21.44 -5.01 -27.63
N LEU A 191 20.70 -4.00 -27.18
CA LEU A 191 20.28 -2.84 -27.96
C LEU A 191 21.42 -1.82 -27.98
N LEU A 192 21.87 -1.48 -29.19
CA LEU A 192 22.98 -0.55 -29.45
C LEU A 192 22.50 0.83 -29.94
N ASN A 193 21.37 0.88 -30.65
CA ASN A 193 20.77 2.13 -31.14
C ASN A 193 19.25 2.01 -31.28
N ASN A 194 18.52 2.96 -30.70
CA ASN A 194 17.05 3.06 -30.74
C ASN A 194 16.52 4.32 -31.46
N SER A 195 17.37 5.05 -32.19
CA SER A 195 17.00 6.32 -32.83
C SER A 195 15.94 6.15 -33.94
N GLN A 196 15.83 4.96 -34.53
CA GLN A 196 14.74 4.62 -35.43
C GLN A 196 13.64 3.85 -34.67
N PRO A 197 12.37 4.27 -34.71
CA PRO A 197 11.31 3.70 -33.88
C PRO A 197 10.98 2.23 -34.22
N PHE A 198 11.07 1.85 -35.48
CA PHE A 198 10.67 0.52 -35.96
C PHE A 198 11.84 -0.41 -36.29
N LYS A 199 13.07 0.07 -36.19
CA LYS A 199 14.29 -0.64 -36.56
C LYS A 199 15.39 -0.32 -35.56
N TRP A 200 15.96 -1.33 -34.94
CA TRP A 200 17.00 -1.15 -33.94
C TRP A 200 18.30 -1.78 -34.38
N LYS A 201 19.42 -1.13 -34.04
CA LYS A 201 20.72 -1.78 -34.12
C LYS A 201 20.89 -2.66 -32.89
N VAL A 202 21.06 -3.96 -33.10
CA VAL A 202 21.15 -4.96 -32.03
C VAL A 202 22.40 -5.81 -32.18
N LEU A 203 22.84 -6.40 -31.07
CA LEU A 203 23.94 -7.35 -30.97
C LEU A 203 23.41 -8.64 -30.36
N ASN A 204 23.47 -9.77 -31.08
CA ASN A 204 23.06 -11.06 -30.54
C ASN A 204 24.17 -11.70 -29.67
N ARG A 205 23.89 -12.86 -29.07
CA ARG A 205 24.85 -13.59 -28.23
C ARG A 205 26.08 -14.08 -28.97
N SER A 206 25.98 -14.23 -30.29
CA SER A 206 27.09 -14.67 -31.16
C SER A 206 28.05 -13.52 -31.51
N GLY A 207 27.76 -12.28 -31.10
CA GLY A 207 28.59 -11.11 -31.42
C GLY A 207 28.26 -10.45 -32.76
N ASN A 208 27.18 -10.86 -33.43
CA ASN A 208 26.77 -10.28 -34.71
C ASN A 208 25.92 -9.04 -34.49
N GLU A 209 26.28 -7.95 -35.17
CA GLU A 209 25.51 -6.72 -35.20
C GLU A 209 24.64 -6.65 -36.44
N ALA A 210 23.37 -6.29 -36.28
CA ALA A 210 22.46 -6.09 -37.40
C ALA A 210 21.35 -5.09 -37.05
N VAL A 211 20.64 -4.63 -38.08
CA VAL A 211 19.42 -3.83 -37.92
C VAL A 211 18.21 -4.74 -37.99
N VAL A 212 17.48 -4.86 -36.89
CA VAL A 212 16.34 -5.78 -36.74
C VAL A 212 15.07 -4.99 -36.40
N PRO A 213 13.87 -5.42 -36.85
CA PRO A 213 12.63 -4.76 -36.47
C PRO A 213 12.48 -4.68 -34.94
N SER A 214 12.17 -3.49 -34.41
CA SER A 214 12.08 -3.27 -32.96
C SER A 214 10.96 -4.10 -32.30
N VAL A 215 9.94 -4.46 -33.08
CA VAL A 215 8.81 -5.29 -32.63
C VAL A 215 9.24 -6.68 -32.18
N CYS A 216 10.38 -7.19 -32.68
CA CYS A 216 10.91 -8.51 -32.31
C CYS A 216 11.43 -8.58 -30.87
N PHE A 217 11.55 -7.45 -30.16
CA PHE A 217 12.20 -7.39 -28.86
C PHE A 217 11.35 -6.72 -27.80
N LEU A 218 11.46 -7.19 -26.56
CA LEU A 218 11.09 -6.48 -25.35
C LEU A 218 12.33 -5.90 -24.67
N VAL A 219 12.14 -4.89 -23.83
CA VAL A 219 13.16 -4.44 -22.89
C VAL A 219 12.79 -5.04 -21.53
N PRO A 220 13.50 -6.08 -21.06
CA PRO A 220 13.10 -6.87 -19.91
C PRO A 220 13.20 -6.06 -18.60
N PRO A 221 12.65 -6.59 -17.48
CA PRO A 221 12.93 -6.10 -16.14
C PRO A 221 14.45 -6.13 -15.83
N VAL A 222 14.95 -5.43 -14.82
CA VAL A 222 14.25 -4.69 -13.76
C VAL A 222 13.87 -3.28 -14.20
N ASN A 223 12.59 -2.93 -14.12
CA ASN A 223 12.13 -1.55 -14.29
C ASN A 223 12.33 -0.75 -13.00
N LYS A 224 13.29 0.17 -13.02
CA LYS A 224 13.65 0.98 -11.86
C LYS A 224 12.50 1.84 -11.32
N GLU A 225 11.72 2.47 -12.20
CA GLU A 225 10.57 3.29 -11.80
C GLU A 225 9.48 2.45 -11.11
N ALA A 226 9.27 1.22 -11.57
CA ALA A 226 8.32 0.30 -10.95
C ALA A 226 8.78 -0.08 -9.53
N VAL A 227 10.06 -0.39 -9.33
CA VAL A 227 10.61 -0.73 -8.00
C VAL A 227 10.62 0.49 -7.07
N ASP A 228 11.10 1.64 -7.56
CA ASP A 228 11.21 2.87 -6.78
C ASP A 228 9.83 3.37 -6.33
N SER A 229 8.80 3.23 -7.16
CA SER A 229 7.43 3.63 -6.79
C SER A 229 6.84 2.78 -5.66
N VAL A 230 7.10 1.47 -5.63
CA VAL A 230 6.69 0.61 -4.50
C VAL A 230 7.51 0.92 -3.24
N SER A 231 8.82 1.17 -3.38
CA SER A 231 9.65 1.58 -2.25
C SER A 231 9.19 2.89 -1.60
N SER A 232 8.70 3.83 -2.42
CA SER A 232 8.07 5.06 -1.95
C SER A 232 6.77 4.78 -1.19
N LEU A 233 5.91 3.89 -1.70
CA LEU A 233 4.69 3.46 -1.00
C LEU A 233 4.99 2.79 0.34
N ASP A 234 5.99 1.90 0.40
CA ASP A 234 6.42 1.26 1.66
C ASP A 234 6.88 2.30 2.68
N SER A 235 7.66 3.30 2.25
CA SER A 235 8.12 4.39 3.11
C SER A 235 6.95 5.22 3.64
N ASN A 236 5.97 5.51 2.79
CA ASN A 236 4.76 6.23 3.19
C ASN A 236 3.92 5.41 4.18
N LEU A 237 3.85 4.08 4.02
CA LEU A 237 3.11 3.21 4.94
C LEU A 237 3.76 3.22 6.32
N GLN A 238 5.09 3.15 6.39
CA GLN A 238 5.82 3.26 7.67
C GLN A 238 5.52 4.60 8.36
N GLN A 239 5.54 5.72 7.62
CA GLN A 239 5.20 7.03 8.17
C GLN A 239 3.75 7.08 8.68
N MET A 240 2.80 6.51 7.94
CA MET A 240 1.40 6.42 8.38
C MET A 240 1.24 5.56 9.62
N THR A 241 1.94 4.44 9.72
CA THR A 241 1.95 3.58 10.92
C THR A 241 2.50 4.33 12.13
N SER A 242 3.62 5.04 12.00
CA SER A 242 4.16 5.85 13.10
C SER A 242 3.21 6.97 13.52
N MET A 243 2.56 7.63 12.55
CA MET A 243 1.55 8.66 12.83
C MET A 243 0.35 8.08 13.57
N TRP A 244 -0.16 6.91 13.14
CA TRP A 244 -1.25 6.21 13.82
C TRP A 244 -0.86 5.85 15.26
N GLN A 245 0.35 5.32 15.48
CA GLN A 245 0.84 5.00 16.83
C GLN A 245 0.86 6.23 17.74
N MET A 246 1.40 7.33 17.24
CA MET A 246 1.45 8.60 17.96
C MET A 246 0.04 9.11 18.31
N LEU A 247 -0.88 9.13 17.33
CA LEU A 247 -2.27 9.57 17.56
C LEU A 247 -2.99 8.66 18.56
N HIS A 248 -2.79 7.34 18.46
CA HIS A 248 -3.39 6.37 19.37
C HIS A 248 -2.89 6.55 20.81
N ILE A 249 -1.58 6.74 21.01
CA ILE A 249 -1.01 7.04 22.35
C ILE A 249 -1.60 8.34 22.90
N ASN A 250 -1.68 9.39 22.07
CA ASN A 250 -2.27 10.67 22.47
C ASN A 250 -3.73 10.50 22.93
N LEU A 251 -4.56 9.75 22.20
CA LEU A 251 -5.95 9.47 22.58
C LEU A 251 -6.05 8.71 23.91
N LYS A 252 -5.22 7.67 24.12
CA LYS A 252 -5.18 6.92 25.39
C LYS A 252 -4.79 7.81 26.57
N SER A 253 -3.79 8.66 26.38
CA SER A 253 -3.34 9.59 27.42
C SER A 253 -4.41 10.64 27.75
N LEU A 254 -5.17 11.13 26.76
CA LEU A 254 -6.30 12.02 26.99
C LEU A 254 -7.44 11.31 27.72
N LEU A 255 -7.76 10.06 27.36
CA LEU A 255 -8.84 9.32 27.99
C LEU A 255 -8.56 9.05 29.46
N SER A 256 -7.36 8.55 29.78
CA SER A 256 -6.94 8.35 31.18
C SER A 256 -6.92 9.66 31.96
N TRP A 257 -6.48 10.76 31.35
CA TRP A 257 -6.55 12.09 31.95
C TRP A 257 -7.99 12.57 32.22
N GLN A 258 -8.93 12.31 31.31
CA GLN A 258 -10.35 12.66 31.51
C GLN A 258 -10.96 11.92 32.69
N TYR A 259 -10.73 10.61 32.78
CA TYR A 259 -11.21 9.82 33.93
C TYR A 259 -10.60 10.30 35.24
N LEU A 260 -9.29 10.53 35.28
CA LEU A 260 -8.60 11.01 36.47
C LEU A 260 -9.11 12.40 36.89
N THR A 261 -9.32 13.31 35.94
CA THR A 261 -9.84 14.66 36.21
C THR A 261 -11.28 14.61 36.75
N ARG A 262 -12.09 13.68 36.24
CA ARG A 262 -13.45 13.43 36.76
C ARG A 262 -13.40 12.96 38.21
N ASP A 263 -12.51 12.02 38.53
CA ASP A 263 -12.36 11.49 39.89
C ASP A 263 -11.86 12.57 40.85
N PHE A 264 -10.86 13.38 40.44
CA PHE A 264 -10.41 14.55 41.19
C PHE A 264 -11.56 15.50 41.50
N THR A 265 -12.38 15.82 40.50
CA THR A 265 -13.51 16.74 40.65
C THR A 265 -14.56 16.17 41.60
N GLN A 266 -14.87 14.88 41.47
CA GLN A 266 -15.84 14.20 42.33
C GLN A 266 -15.37 14.22 43.79
N ILE A 267 -14.13 13.83 44.08
CA ILE A 267 -13.62 13.74 45.45
C ILE A 267 -13.44 15.14 46.07
N ARG A 268 -13.00 16.14 45.29
CA ARG A 268 -12.90 17.54 45.76
C ARG A 268 -14.26 18.13 46.15
N SER A 269 -15.35 17.65 45.54
CA SER A 269 -16.71 18.11 45.86
C SER A 269 -17.23 17.55 47.19
N TRP A 270 -16.61 16.49 47.72
CA TRP A 270 -17.06 15.84 48.93
C TRP A 270 -16.83 16.69 50.18
N ASN A 271 -17.78 16.57 51.11
CA ASN A 271 -17.70 17.10 52.45
C ASN A 271 -18.21 16.05 53.44
N ILE A 272 -18.05 16.31 54.74
CA ILE A 272 -18.40 15.37 55.81
C ILE A 272 -19.87 14.95 55.73
N ALA A 273 -20.78 15.86 55.40
CA ALA A 273 -22.21 15.55 55.31
C ALA A 273 -22.50 14.56 54.18
N MET A 274 -21.90 14.74 53.01
CA MET A 274 -22.02 13.81 51.89
C MET A 274 -21.45 12.42 52.25
N LEU A 275 -20.26 12.35 52.85
CA LEU A 275 -19.66 11.08 53.24
C LEU A 275 -20.51 10.29 54.23
N LYS A 276 -21.16 10.96 55.20
CA LYS A 276 -22.06 10.31 56.17
C LYS A 276 -23.30 9.67 55.52
N THR A 277 -23.69 10.14 54.34
CA THR A 277 -24.83 9.58 53.60
C THR A 277 -24.43 8.44 52.65
N MET A 278 -23.14 8.26 52.39
CA MET A 278 -22.60 7.24 51.50
C MET A 278 -22.23 5.96 52.26
N LYS A 279 -22.33 4.82 51.60
CA LYS A 279 -21.85 3.55 52.18
C LYS A 279 -20.33 3.45 52.10
N PRO A 280 -19.67 2.78 53.07
CA PRO A 280 -18.22 2.55 53.02
C PRO A 280 -17.70 1.96 51.72
N GLU A 281 -18.47 1.06 51.12
CA GLU A 281 -18.10 0.40 49.86
C GLU A 281 -18.08 1.38 48.67
N GLU A 282 -18.94 2.40 48.69
CA GLU A 282 -19.10 3.36 47.59
C GLU A 282 -17.88 4.29 47.48
N TYR A 283 -17.49 4.93 48.58
CA TYR A 283 -16.31 5.82 48.56
C TYR A 283 -15.00 5.04 48.43
N ARG A 284 -14.92 3.80 48.95
CA ARG A 284 -13.75 2.92 48.72
C ARG A 284 -13.61 2.54 47.25
N LEU A 285 -14.71 2.29 46.56
CA LEU A 285 -14.71 2.03 45.13
C LEU A 285 -14.18 3.24 44.34
N VAL A 286 -14.64 4.46 44.67
CA VAL A 286 -14.15 5.68 44.03
C VAL A 286 -12.65 5.89 44.26
N MET A 287 -12.15 5.67 45.48
CA MET A 287 -10.70 5.78 45.75
C MET A 287 -9.89 4.70 45.02
N ARG A 288 -10.41 3.48 44.89
CA ARG A 288 -9.77 2.43 44.08
C ARG A 288 -9.72 2.81 42.60
N ASN A 289 -10.80 3.40 42.07
CA ASN A 289 -10.85 3.87 40.69
C ASN A 289 -9.88 5.01 40.46
N LEU A 290 -9.76 5.95 41.42
CA LEU A 290 -8.79 7.04 41.37
C LEU A 290 -7.35 6.51 41.22
N GLU A 291 -6.94 5.57 42.07
CA GLU A 291 -5.61 4.94 41.98
C GLU A 291 -5.40 4.25 40.62
N ALA A 292 -6.39 3.49 40.15
CA ALA A 292 -6.32 2.81 38.85
C ALA A 292 -6.15 3.82 37.69
N HIS A 293 -6.98 4.86 37.64
CA HIS A 293 -6.90 5.88 36.59
C HIS A 293 -5.61 6.72 36.68
N TYR A 294 -5.09 6.95 37.89
CA TYR A 294 -3.79 7.59 38.06
C TYR A 294 -2.65 6.75 37.47
N GLN A 295 -2.60 5.45 37.78
CA GLN A 295 -1.61 4.55 37.20
C GLN A 295 -1.75 4.44 35.68
N ASP A 296 -2.98 4.36 35.17
CA ASP A 296 -3.25 4.35 33.74
C ASP A 296 -2.74 5.62 33.05
N PHE A 297 -3.01 6.80 33.63
CA PHE A 297 -2.50 8.06 33.11
C PHE A 297 -0.97 8.13 33.14
N MET A 298 -0.33 7.74 34.25
CA MET A 298 1.12 7.78 34.39
C MET A 298 1.82 6.84 33.41
N ARG A 299 1.19 5.72 33.04
CA ARG A 299 1.67 4.82 31.98
C ARG A 299 1.43 5.41 30.59
N ASP A 300 0.20 5.81 30.28
CA ASP A 300 -0.20 6.19 28.93
C ASP A 300 0.36 7.58 28.52
N SER A 301 0.71 8.43 29.48
CA SER A 301 1.25 9.78 29.24
C SER A 301 2.76 9.84 29.00
N GLN A 302 3.53 8.75 29.19
CA GLN A 302 5.00 8.77 29.07
C GLN A 302 5.44 9.09 27.64
N ASP A 303 4.84 8.42 26.67
CA ASP A 303 5.15 8.54 25.24
C ASP A 303 4.21 9.51 24.51
N SER A 304 3.29 10.15 25.25
CA SER A 304 2.34 11.11 24.71
C SER A 304 3.01 12.46 24.44
N GLN A 305 2.66 13.08 23.32
CA GLN A 305 3.12 14.44 23.01
C GLN A 305 2.24 15.53 23.66
N LEU A 306 1.09 15.15 24.22
CA LEU A 306 0.12 16.08 24.81
C LEU A 306 0.38 16.38 26.29
N PHE A 307 1.19 15.55 26.95
CA PHE A 307 1.51 15.69 28.38
C PHE A 307 3.02 15.73 28.55
N ARG A 308 3.52 16.85 29.05
CA ARG A 308 4.94 17.07 29.34
C ARG A 308 5.28 16.53 30.73
N PRO A 309 6.58 16.38 31.06
CA PRO A 309 7.01 16.01 32.40
C PRO A 309 6.37 16.87 33.49
N ASP A 310 6.28 18.18 33.27
CA ASP A 310 5.67 19.13 34.21
C ASP A 310 4.17 18.86 34.42
N ASP A 311 3.43 18.49 33.36
CA ASP A 311 2.01 18.12 33.48
C ASP A 311 1.86 16.86 34.36
N ARG A 312 2.75 15.88 34.19
CA ARG A 312 2.73 14.64 34.99
C ARG A 312 3.03 14.91 36.46
N MET A 313 4.01 15.76 36.74
CA MET A 313 4.33 16.18 38.11
C MET A 313 3.15 16.93 38.75
N GLN A 314 2.47 17.80 37.99
CA GLN A 314 1.28 18.49 38.49
C GLN A 314 0.14 17.52 38.82
N VAL A 315 -0.08 16.52 37.96
CA VAL A 315 -1.09 15.47 38.21
C VAL A 315 -0.74 14.62 39.43
N GLU A 316 0.53 14.32 39.66
CA GLU A 316 0.99 13.63 40.88
C GLU A 316 0.75 14.46 42.15
N ASP A 317 1.04 15.76 42.12
CA ASP A 317 0.72 16.68 43.23
C ASP A 317 -0.80 16.77 43.47
N ASP A 318 -1.60 16.89 42.41
CA ASP A 318 -3.06 16.88 42.49
C ASP A 318 -3.60 15.57 43.07
N TYR A 319 -3.04 14.42 42.66
CA TYR A 319 -3.37 13.11 43.20
C TYR A 319 -3.13 13.06 44.72
N ASN A 320 -1.94 13.49 45.16
CA ASN A 320 -1.58 13.53 46.58
C ASN A 320 -2.52 14.45 47.38
N LYS A 321 -2.85 15.64 46.86
CA LYS A 321 -3.77 16.58 47.51
C LYS A 321 -5.19 16.02 47.63
N VAL A 322 -5.69 15.35 46.59
CA VAL A 322 -7.02 14.72 46.60
C VAL A 322 -7.09 13.58 47.60
N SER A 323 -6.06 12.72 47.64
CA SER A 323 -5.97 11.63 48.61
C SER A 323 -5.91 12.15 50.05
N GLN A 324 -5.11 13.18 50.32
CA GLN A 324 -5.05 13.83 51.63
C GLN A 324 -6.38 14.47 52.05
N HIS A 325 -7.10 15.10 51.10
CA HIS A 325 -8.43 15.66 51.35
C HIS A 325 -9.41 14.57 51.81
N PHE A 326 -9.44 13.44 51.12
CA PHE A 326 -10.27 12.30 51.50
C PHE A 326 -9.93 11.76 52.89
N ASP A 327 -8.64 11.55 53.20
CA ASP A 327 -8.19 11.09 54.51
C ASP A 327 -8.60 12.04 55.64
N ASN A 328 -8.52 13.34 55.40
CA ASN A 328 -8.92 14.36 56.36
C ASN A 328 -10.44 14.34 56.62
N LEU A 329 -11.24 14.12 55.57
CA LEU A 329 -12.69 13.97 55.70
C LEU A 329 -13.07 12.72 56.52
N LEU A 330 -12.43 11.58 56.24
CA LEU A 330 -12.64 10.34 57.01
C LEU A 330 -12.30 10.53 58.49
N ARG A 331 -11.12 11.06 58.81
CA ARG A 331 -10.71 11.32 60.20
C ARG A 331 -11.66 12.27 60.92
N SER A 332 -12.18 13.28 60.22
CA SER A 332 -13.11 14.26 60.80
C SER A 332 -14.50 13.66 61.03
N MET A 333 -14.95 12.78 60.15
CA MET A 333 -16.20 12.03 60.31
C MET A 333 -16.14 11.11 61.53
N GLU A 334 -15.07 10.34 61.68
CA GLU A 334 -14.83 9.46 62.84
C GLU A 334 -14.83 10.25 64.15
N LYS A 335 -14.10 11.38 64.22
CA LYS A 335 -14.06 12.26 65.41
C LYS A 335 -15.43 12.86 65.77
N GLY A 336 -16.28 13.12 64.78
CA GLY A 336 -17.63 13.64 64.98
C GLY A 336 -18.62 12.62 65.55
N GLU A 337 -18.40 11.32 65.32
CA GLU A 337 -19.22 10.25 65.92
C GLU A 337 -18.91 10.06 67.42
N PHE A 338 -17.65 10.28 67.83
CA PHE A 338 -17.26 10.19 69.25
C PHE A 338 -17.79 11.34 70.14
N GLN A 339 -18.22 12.47 69.57
CA GLN A 339 -18.79 13.59 70.35
C GLN A 339 -20.30 13.48 70.62
N VAL A 340 -21.03 12.62 69.88
CA VAL A 340 -22.50 12.49 70.03
C VAL A 340 -22.89 11.45 71.08
N VAL A 341 -21.94 10.65 71.60
CA VAL A 341 -22.19 9.64 72.64
C VAL A 341 -21.70 10.12 74.02
N ARG A 342 -22.40 11.06 74.64
CA ARG A 342 -22.44 11.17 76.11
C ARG A 342 -23.89 11.24 76.59
N PRO A 343 -24.45 10.17 77.14
CA PRO A 343 -25.73 10.25 77.83
C PRO A 343 -25.54 11.06 79.12
N LYS A 344 -26.35 12.11 79.31
CA LYS A 344 -26.60 12.71 80.63
C LYS A 344 -27.25 11.63 81.49
N GLY A 345 -26.53 11.15 82.49
CA GLY A 345 -27.02 10.26 83.53
C GLY A 345 -26.47 10.68 84.88
N GLU A 346 -27.08 11.69 85.48
CA GLU A 346 -26.99 11.93 86.92
C GLU A 346 -27.99 11.01 87.61
N TRP A 347 -27.54 10.08 88.48
CA TRP A 347 -28.24 9.67 89.71
C TRP A 347 -27.24 9.01 90.69
N CYS A 348 -26.97 9.75 91.78
CA CYS A 348 -26.85 9.35 93.19
C CYS A 348 -26.18 8.01 93.61
N LYS A 349 -25.13 8.07 94.44
CA LYS A 349 -25.18 7.90 95.93
C LYS A 349 -23.80 7.74 96.60
N ALA A 350 -23.63 8.49 97.69
CA ALA A 350 -23.07 8.13 99.02
C ALA A 350 -21.58 7.77 99.21
N ARG A 351 -20.92 8.56 100.07
CA ARG A 351 -20.18 8.10 101.28
C ARG A 351 -19.76 9.32 102.13
N HIS A 352 -20.33 9.47 103.32
CA HIS A 352 -19.72 9.21 104.63
C HIS A 352 -18.64 10.21 105.05
N GLY A 353 -18.97 10.93 106.12
CA GLY A 353 -18.16 11.79 106.97
C GLY A 353 -19.07 12.28 108.09
#